data_AF-A0A327U6R8-F1
#
_entry.id   AF-A0A327U6R8-F1
#
_cell.length_a   1.000
_cell.length_b   1.000
_cell.length_c   1.000
_cell.angle_alpha   90.00
_cell.angle_beta   90.00
_cell.angle_gamma   90.00
#
_symmetry.space_group_name_H-M   'P 1'
#
loop_
_entity.id
_entity.type
_entity.pdbx_description
1 polymer ?
#
loop_
_entity_poly.entity_id
_entity_poly.type
_entity_poly.pdbx_seq_one_letter_code
_entity_poly.pdbx_strand_id
1 'polypeptide(L)'
;MNSSFPESPEERRPQPVDVPLLQIGASASSPSVSPSAPSGGGCGDSCGCGAGGADGAADDAWDLDPLDCGLDPDLARLLADAGLDPVQVEDIAHLAIEEDLDHGVDVTTVATVPERAVSTGDFTAREDGVAAGLHIAEAVLSVVCTDEFEVERHVEDGERVSAGQRLLTVRTRTRDLLTAERSALNLLCRLSGIATVTRRWADELSRAASAADSGTHAGTLVRDTRKTTPGLRALEKYAVRCGGGTNHRFSLSDAALIKDNHVLAAGGVAEAFRLVRAEFPGVPIEVEVDRLDQIEPVLAEGADLILLDNFTPDETAAAVALVAGRAQLESSGRLSLENAARYAATGVDFLAVGALTHSSPILDIGLDLRAADDADATDATETTGATGGHHEETDY
;
A
#
# COMPACT_ATOMS: atom_id res chain seq x y z
N MET A 1 11.58 -6.28 -54.64
CA MET A 1 10.36 -6.12 -53.82
C MET A 1 10.79 -5.44 -52.53
N ASN A 2 10.49 -4.14 -52.40
CA ASN A 2 10.82 -3.35 -51.22
C ASN A 2 10.03 -3.86 -50.02
N SER A 3 10.72 -4.21 -48.94
CA SER A 3 10.14 -4.40 -47.61
C SER A 3 10.71 -3.29 -46.74
N SER A 4 9.92 -2.24 -46.52
CA SER A 4 10.27 -1.12 -45.66
C SER A 4 10.22 -1.57 -44.20
N PHE A 5 11.39 -1.65 -43.55
CA PHE A 5 11.47 -1.69 -42.10
C PHE A 5 11.49 -0.23 -41.58
N PRO A 6 10.77 0.11 -40.51
CA PRO A 6 10.77 1.46 -39.96
C PRO A 6 12.15 1.85 -39.43
N GLU A 7 12.60 3.06 -39.78
CA GLU A 7 13.97 3.57 -39.59
C GLU A 7 14.16 4.38 -38.30
N SER A 8 13.19 4.42 -37.39
CA SER A 8 13.32 5.19 -36.14
C SER A 8 12.85 4.45 -34.86
N PRO A 9 13.43 4.74 -33.68
CA PRO A 9 13.00 4.19 -32.39
C PRO A 9 11.55 4.54 -32.01
N GLU A 10 11.04 5.69 -32.48
CA GLU A 10 9.67 6.14 -32.22
C GLU A 10 8.62 5.27 -32.92
N GLU A 11 8.91 4.76 -34.12
CA GLU A 11 8.00 3.91 -34.90
C GLU A 11 7.85 2.48 -34.34
N ARG A 12 8.68 2.07 -33.36
CA ARG A 12 8.60 0.75 -32.71
C ARG A 12 7.73 0.71 -31.45
N ARG A 13 7.22 1.85 -30.97
CA ARG A 13 6.34 1.86 -29.80
C ARG A 13 4.93 1.38 -30.18
N PRO A 14 4.39 0.33 -29.54
CA PRO A 14 2.96 0.05 -29.67
C PRO A 14 2.17 1.26 -29.17
N GLN A 15 1.30 1.79 -30.02
CA GLN A 15 0.38 2.88 -29.66
C GLN A 15 -0.59 2.35 -28.58
N PRO A 16 -0.93 3.14 -27.55
CA PRO A 16 -1.97 2.77 -26.60
C PRO A 16 -3.25 2.41 -27.35
N VAL A 17 -3.80 1.24 -27.07
CA VAL A 17 -5.12 0.88 -27.54
C VAL A 17 -6.13 1.55 -26.61
N ASP A 18 -6.98 2.42 -27.17
CA ASP A 18 -8.21 2.87 -26.51
C ASP A 18 -9.17 1.68 -26.41
N VAL A 19 -8.93 0.82 -25.41
CA VAL A 19 -9.91 -0.16 -24.97
C VAL A 19 -10.72 0.48 -23.85
N PRO A 20 -12.04 0.63 -24.00
CA PRO A 20 -12.90 0.99 -22.88
C PRO A 20 -12.69 -0.03 -21.76
N LEU A 21 -12.31 0.43 -20.58
CA LEU A 21 -12.27 -0.42 -19.38
C LEU A 21 -13.67 -1.01 -19.16
N LEU A 22 -13.73 -2.29 -18.84
CA LEU A 22 -14.96 -2.99 -18.49
C LEU A 22 -15.62 -2.28 -17.32
N GLN A 23 -16.85 -1.80 -17.50
CA GLN A 23 -17.70 -1.45 -16.36
C GLN A 23 -18.13 -2.72 -15.65
N ILE A 24 -17.55 -2.95 -14.47
CA ILE A 24 -18.04 -3.92 -13.50
C ILE A 24 -19.14 -3.20 -12.70
N GLY A 25 -20.33 -3.79 -12.56
CA GLY A 25 -21.43 -3.21 -11.75
C GLY A 25 -22.65 -2.66 -12.50
N ALA A 26 -22.75 -2.77 -13.83
CA ALA A 26 -23.96 -2.33 -14.53
C ALA A 26 -25.18 -3.20 -14.15
N SER A 27 -26.07 -2.65 -13.31
CA SER A 27 -27.31 -3.30 -12.88
C SER A 27 -28.13 -3.79 -14.09
N ALA A 28 -28.42 -5.09 -14.11
CA ALA A 28 -29.34 -5.66 -15.08
C ALA A 28 -30.77 -5.31 -14.68
N SER A 29 -31.34 -4.26 -15.26
CA SER A 29 -32.80 -4.12 -15.34
C SER A 29 -33.30 -3.48 -16.64
N SER A 30 -33.94 -4.36 -17.44
CA SER A 30 -35.05 -4.10 -18.39
C SER A 30 -34.74 -3.91 -19.90
N PRO A 31 -35.68 -4.34 -20.78
CA PRO A 31 -35.38 -5.24 -21.90
C PRO A 31 -35.15 -4.56 -23.25
N SER A 32 -34.55 -5.35 -24.13
CA SER A 32 -34.23 -5.07 -25.53
C SER A 32 -35.42 -4.59 -26.38
N VAL A 33 -35.21 -3.46 -27.06
CA VAL A 33 -35.90 -3.12 -28.31
C VAL A 33 -34.83 -2.95 -29.39
N SER A 34 -34.94 -3.75 -30.44
CA SER A 34 -34.04 -3.77 -31.62
C SER A 34 -34.19 -2.51 -32.50
N PRO A 35 -33.22 -2.23 -33.40
CA PRO A 35 -32.90 -0.86 -33.82
C PRO A 35 -33.66 -0.41 -35.06
N SER A 36 -34.12 0.83 -35.06
CA SER A 36 -34.41 1.60 -36.26
C SER A 36 -33.95 3.05 -36.08
N ALA A 37 -33.04 3.47 -36.93
CA ALA A 37 -32.73 4.87 -37.19
C ALA A 37 -33.07 5.14 -38.67
N PRO A 38 -33.15 6.40 -39.15
CA PRO A 38 -33.07 7.68 -38.42
C PRO A 38 -34.22 8.65 -38.80
N SER A 39 -34.47 9.68 -37.98
CA SER A 39 -34.67 11.06 -38.48
C SER A 39 -35.07 12.03 -37.36
N GLY A 40 -34.29 13.12 -37.28
CA GLY A 40 -34.67 14.50 -36.95
C GLY A 40 -35.67 14.75 -35.81
N GLY A 41 -35.16 15.35 -34.72
CA GLY A 41 -35.99 16.18 -33.86
C GLY A 41 -35.44 16.38 -32.45
N GLY A 42 -34.80 17.53 -32.22
CA GLY A 42 -34.83 18.26 -30.95
C GLY A 42 -33.95 17.75 -29.80
N CYS A 43 -32.94 18.53 -29.44
CA CYS A 43 -32.38 18.52 -28.09
C CYS A 43 -33.47 19.00 -27.11
N GLY A 44 -33.88 18.15 -26.18
CA GLY A 44 -34.70 18.53 -25.03
C GLY A 44 -33.81 19.07 -23.91
N ASP A 45 -34.27 20.14 -23.28
CA ASP A 45 -33.57 20.96 -22.29
C ASP A 45 -32.99 20.18 -21.09
N SER A 46 -31.68 19.90 -21.13
CA SER A 46 -30.82 19.82 -19.94
C SER A 46 -29.32 19.76 -20.25
N CYS A 47 -28.91 19.91 -21.52
CA CYS A 47 -27.51 19.92 -21.90
C CYS A 47 -26.91 21.32 -21.73
N GLY A 48 -26.20 21.53 -20.62
CA GLY A 48 -25.51 22.78 -20.27
C GLY A 48 -24.26 23.07 -21.09
N CYS A 49 -24.35 23.01 -22.42
CA CYS A 49 -23.32 23.52 -23.33
C CYS A 49 -23.80 24.84 -23.92
N GLY A 50 -23.73 25.91 -23.12
CA GLY A 50 -24.06 27.29 -23.50
C GLY A 50 -22.80 28.14 -23.62
N ALA A 51 -22.55 28.62 -24.83
CA ALA A 51 -21.43 29.45 -25.23
C ALA A 51 -21.20 30.69 -24.35
N GLY A 52 -19.93 31.08 -24.23
CA GLY A 52 -19.49 32.27 -23.51
C GLY A 52 -20.18 33.56 -23.97
N GLY A 53 -20.62 34.32 -22.97
CA GLY A 53 -20.97 35.73 -23.08
C GLY A 53 -20.40 36.43 -21.85
N ALA A 54 -19.66 37.51 -22.08
CA ALA A 54 -19.10 38.37 -21.06
C ALA A 54 -20.19 38.92 -20.13
N ASP A 55 -19.94 38.90 -18.81
CA ASP A 55 -20.12 39.98 -17.83
C ASP A 55 -19.98 39.40 -16.40
N GLY A 56 -19.38 40.15 -15.49
CA GLY A 56 -18.71 39.60 -14.29
C GLY A 56 -19.55 39.24 -13.05
N ALA A 57 -18.81 38.65 -12.11
CA ALA A 57 -19.02 38.47 -10.66
C ALA A 57 -19.68 37.15 -10.15
N ALA A 58 -18.89 36.45 -9.30
CA ALA A 58 -19.20 35.34 -8.36
C ALA A 58 -19.73 34.03 -9.00
N ASP A 59 -19.44 32.81 -8.53
CA ASP A 59 -18.97 32.30 -7.24
C ASP A 59 -18.44 30.87 -7.52
N ASP A 60 -17.61 30.37 -6.61
CA ASP A 60 -16.91 29.08 -6.58
C ASP A 60 -17.61 27.89 -7.27
N ALA A 61 -16.97 27.33 -8.29
CA ALA A 61 -17.41 26.10 -8.96
C ALA A 61 -16.23 25.14 -9.15
N TRP A 62 -16.05 24.24 -8.18
CA TRP A 62 -15.36 22.94 -8.25
C TRP A 62 -14.24 22.79 -9.29
N ASP A 63 -13.16 23.55 -9.09
CA ASP A 63 -11.86 23.31 -9.73
C ASP A 63 -11.19 22.14 -8.99
N LEU A 64 -11.69 20.91 -9.18
CA LEU A 64 -10.97 19.71 -8.75
C LEU A 64 -9.83 19.51 -9.75
N ASP A 65 -8.67 20.11 -9.47
CA ASP A 65 -7.42 19.74 -10.11
C ASP A 65 -7.19 18.24 -9.81
N PRO A 66 -7.10 17.34 -10.81
CA PRO A 66 -6.86 15.91 -10.59
C PRO A 66 -5.53 15.59 -9.88
N LEU A 67 -4.76 16.61 -9.54
CA LEU A 67 -3.48 16.56 -8.82
C LEU A 67 -3.55 17.16 -7.41
N ASP A 68 -4.71 17.67 -6.97
CA ASP A 68 -4.88 18.21 -5.62
C ASP A 68 -5.45 17.14 -4.68
N CYS A 69 -4.88 17.05 -3.48
CA CYS A 69 -5.26 16.05 -2.49
C CYS A 69 -6.38 16.61 -1.61
N GLY A 70 -7.53 15.95 -1.59
CA GLY A 70 -8.70 16.32 -0.78
C GLY A 70 -8.63 15.83 0.68
N LEU A 71 -7.59 15.09 1.05
CA LEU A 71 -7.35 14.70 2.44
C LEU A 71 -7.02 15.90 3.33
N ASP A 72 -7.28 15.74 4.63
CA ASP A 72 -6.82 16.70 5.64
C ASP A 72 -5.30 16.99 5.47
N PRO A 73 -4.87 18.27 5.48
CA PRO A 73 -3.47 18.62 5.21
C PRO A 73 -2.45 17.99 6.17
N ASP A 74 -2.83 17.76 7.44
CA ASP A 74 -1.94 17.09 8.39
C ASP A 74 -1.84 15.60 8.08
N LEU A 75 -2.94 14.95 7.69
CA LEU A 75 -2.91 13.56 7.22
C LEU A 75 -2.10 13.41 5.92
N ALA A 76 -2.30 14.30 4.94
CA ALA A 76 -1.54 14.30 3.70
C ALA A 76 -0.03 14.44 3.96
N ARG A 77 0.36 15.30 4.91
CA ARG A 77 1.75 15.45 5.34
C ARG A 77 2.29 14.18 6.01
N LEU A 78 1.51 13.53 6.87
CA LEU A 78 1.90 12.26 7.50
C LEU A 78 2.14 11.15 6.45
N LEU A 79 1.31 11.09 5.41
CA LEU A 79 1.49 10.14 4.29
C LEU A 79 2.75 10.47 3.48
N ALA A 80 2.98 11.74 3.17
CA ALA A 80 4.18 12.19 2.45
C ALA A 80 5.46 11.91 3.25
N ASP A 81 5.47 12.18 4.55
CA ASP A 81 6.59 11.90 5.45
C ASP A 81 6.88 10.39 5.55
N ALA A 82 5.84 9.56 5.44
CA ALA A 82 5.95 8.11 5.35
C ALA A 82 6.50 7.62 3.97
N GLY A 83 6.63 8.51 2.99
CA GLY A 83 7.07 8.21 1.62
C GLY A 83 5.97 7.59 0.75
N LEU A 84 4.71 7.93 1.04
CA LEU A 84 3.55 7.63 0.20
C LEU A 84 3.14 8.90 -0.54
N ASP A 85 2.49 8.72 -1.70
CA ASP A 85 1.85 9.82 -2.42
C ASP A 85 0.42 10.00 -1.87
N PRO A 86 0.09 11.13 -1.22
CA PRO A 86 -1.22 11.34 -0.63
C PRO A 86 -2.37 11.24 -1.65
N VAL A 87 -2.17 11.75 -2.87
CA VAL A 87 -3.18 11.70 -3.95
C VAL A 87 -3.47 10.25 -4.31
N GLN A 88 -2.41 9.44 -4.47
CA GLN A 88 -2.59 8.01 -4.76
C GLN A 88 -3.31 7.25 -3.62
N VAL A 89 -3.02 7.61 -2.36
CA VAL A 89 -3.67 6.97 -1.21
C VAL A 89 -5.15 7.33 -1.17
N GLU A 90 -5.48 8.59 -1.45
CA GLU A 90 -6.85 9.07 -1.61
C GLU A 90 -7.58 8.35 -2.75
N ASP A 91 -6.97 8.24 -3.94
CA ASP A 91 -7.55 7.51 -5.07
C ASP A 91 -7.88 6.06 -4.72
N ILE A 92 -6.98 5.38 -3.99
CA ILE A 92 -7.20 4.00 -3.51
C ILE A 92 -8.33 3.96 -2.49
N ALA A 93 -8.42 4.94 -1.60
CA ALA A 93 -9.49 5.04 -0.62
C ALA A 93 -10.86 5.25 -1.30
N HIS A 94 -10.94 6.15 -2.28
CA HIS A 94 -12.12 6.34 -3.13
C HIS A 94 -12.50 5.04 -3.83
N LEU A 95 -11.56 4.40 -4.53
CA LEU A 95 -11.80 3.14 -5.23
C LEU A 95 -12.35 2.04 -4.28
N ALA A 96 -11.77 1.93 -3.08
CA ALA A 96 -12.19 0.93 -2.10
C ALA A 96 -13.59 1.18 -1.52
N ILE A 97 -14.02 2.44 -1.42
CA ILE A 97 -15.37 2.80 -0.98
C ILE A 97 -16.37 2.68 -2.12
N GLU A 98 -16.02 3.13 -3.32
CA GLU A 98 -16.85 3.01 -4.51
C GLU A 98 -17.14 1.54 -4.87
N GLU A 99 -16.15 0.66 -4.72
CA GLU A 99 -16.32 -0.78 -4.89
C GLU A 99 -17.35 -1.36 -3.91
N ASP A 100 -17.27 -0.99 -2.63
CA ASP A 100 -18.12 -1.58 -1.58
C ASP A 100 -19.56 -1.01 -1.60
N LEU A 101 -19.73 0.24 -2.07
CA LEU A 101 -21.03 0.87 -2.21
C LEU A 101 -21.71 0.59 -3.55
N ASP A 102 -20.97 0.34 -4.63
CA ASP A 102 -21.47 0.07 -5.99
C ASP A 102 -22.56 1.08 -6.43
N HIS A 103 -22.26 2.38 -6.29
CA HIS A 103 -23.17 3.51 -6.55
C HIS A 103 -24.47 3.53 -5.71
N GLY A 104 -24.59 2.64 -4.73
CA GLY A 104 -25.70 2.54 -3.81
C GLY A 104 -25.47 3.28 -2.49
N VAL A 105 -26.23 2.85 -1.48
CA VAL A 105 -26.05 3.26 -0.08
C VAL A 105 -25.88 2.01 0.77
N ASP A 106 -25.20 2.14 1.91
CA ASP A 106 -25.19 1.08 2.92
C ASP A 106 -26.59 0.91 3.52
N VAL A 107 -27.37 0.01 2.93
CA VAL A 107 -28.77 -0.23 3.29
C VAL A 107 -28.94 -0.67 4.74
N THR A 108 -27.95 -1.37 5.30
CA THR A 108 -28.03 -1.90 6.67
C THR A 108 -27.81 -0.78 7.66
N THR A 109 -26.74 0.00 7.47
CA THR A 109 -26.41 1.14 8.34
C THR A 109 -27.49 2.21 8.28
N VAL A 110 -27.97 2.57 7.08
CA VAL A 110 -29.05 3.56 6.92
C VAL A 110 -30.34 3.12 7.60
N ALA A 111 -30.68 1.82 7.55
CA ALA A 111 -31.91 1.30 8.15
C ALA A 111 -31.85 1.13 9.68
N THR A 112 -30.68 0.84 10.23
CA THR A 112 -30.53 0.42 11.64
C THR A 112 -29.95 1.49 12.56
N VAL A 113 -29.21 2.46 12.02
CA VAL A 113 -28.49 3.47 12.81
C VAL A 113 -29.15 4.83 12.66
N PRO A 114 -29.48 5.56 13.75
CA PRO A 114 -29.98 6.93 13.66
C PRO A 114 -29.01 7.87 12.94
N GLU A 115 -29.53 8.80 12.14
CA GLU A 115 -28.73 9.71 11.31
C GLU A 115 -27.74 10.58 12.10
N ARG A 116 -28.10 10.97 13.32
CA ARG A 116 -27.27 11.82 14.19
C ARG A 116 -26.52 11.04 15.27
N ALA A 117 -26.51 9.71 15.19
CA ALA A 117 -25.77 8.90 16.16
C ALA A 117 -24.27 9.14 15.99
N VAL A 118 -23.57 9.29 17.11
CA VAL A 118 -22.11 9.42 17.18
C VAL A 118 -21.60 8.27 18.04
N SER A 119 -20.58 7.59 17.56
CA SER A 119 -19.96 6.47 18.27
C SER A 119 -18.45 6.63 18.29
N THR A 120 -17.84 5.99 19.29
CA THR A 120 -16.39 5.80 19.34
C THR A 120 -16.11 4.34 19.01
N GLY A 121 -15.31 4.09 17.97
CA GLY A 121 -14.86 2.76 17.58
C GLY A 121 -13.35 2.60 17.79
N ASP A 122 -12.95 1.40 18.18
CA ASP A 122 -11.57 1.02 18.41
C ASP A 122 -11.12 -0.03 17.38
N PHE A 123 -10.12 0.31 16.56
CA PHE A 123 -9.40 -0.65 15.74
C PHE A 123 -8.45 -1.45 16.64
N THR A 124 -8.68 -2.74 16.77
CA THR A 124 -8.00 -3.60 17.76
C THR A 124 -7.38 -4.80 17.08
N ALA A 125 -6.08 -5.03 17.33
CA ALA A 125 -5.39 -6.22 16.85
C ALA A 125 -5.99 -7.47 17.52
N ARG A 126 -6.34 -8.49 16.74
CA ARG A 126 -6.85 -9.78 17.26
C ARG A 126 -5.75 -10.81 17.48
N GLU A 127 -4.58 -10.59 16.88
CA GLU A 127 -3.40 -11.43 16.99
C GLU A 127 -2.12 -10.59 17.04
N ASP A 128 -1.01 -11.22 17.43
CA ASP A 128 0.29 -10.56 17.52
C ASP A 128 0.88 -10.29 16.11
N GLY A 129 1.45 -9.11 15.91
CA GLY A 129 1.98 -8.72 14.61
C GLY A 129 2.75 -7.41 14.59
N VAL A 130 2.72 -6.75 13.44
CA VAL A 130 3.27 -5.41 13.21
C VAL A 130 2.19 -4.56 12.55
N ALA A 131 1.92 -3.39 13.13
CA ALA A 131 0.97 -2.44 12.56
C ALA A 131 1.56 -1.80 11.29
N ALA A 132 0.78 -1.73 10.22
CA ALA A 132 1.12 -0.95 9.04
C ALA A 132 -0.16 -0.52 8.30
N GLY A 133 -0.22 0.76 7.91
CA GLY A 133 -1.32 1.35 7.16
C GLY A 133 -2.34 2.09 8.01
N LEU A 134 -1.96 2.56 9.20
CA LEU A 134 -2.86 3.32 10.08
C LEU A 134 -3.34 4.60 9.40
N HIS A 135 -2.41 5.39 8.83
CA HIS A 135 -2.75 6.61 8.08
C HIS A 135 -3.55 6.33 6.81
N ILE A 136 -3.42 5.13 6.23
CA ILE A 136 -4.20 4.71 5.06
C ILE A 136 -5.64 4.39 5.46
N ALA A 137 -5.85 3.75 6.62
CA ALA A 137 -7.18 3.55 7.18
C ALA A 137 -7.86 4.88 7.52
N GLU A 138 -7.10 5.85 8.02
CA GLU A 138 -7.58 7.21 8.25
C GLU A 138 -7.95 7.94 6.96
N ALA A 139 -7.23 7.73 5.87
CA ALA A 139 -7.60 8.29 4.57
C ALA A 139 -8.95 7.75 4.09
N VAL A 140 -9.23 6.45 4.28
CA VAL A 140 -10.56 5.87 3.99
C VAL A 140 -11.65 6.53 4.84
N LEU A 141 -11.39 6.75 6.12
CA LEU A 141 -12.33 7.46 7.00
C LEU A 141 -12.55 8.90 6.54
N SER A 142 -11.49 9.59 6.11
CA SER A 142 -11.56 10.97 5.60
C SER A 142 -12.41 11.09 4.33
N VAL A 143 -12.38 10.08 3.45
CA VAL A 143 -13.21 10.04 2.23
C VAL A 143 -14.70 9.88 2.56
N VAL A 144 -15.03 9.16 3.64
CA VAL A 144 -16.43 8.86 4.00
C VAL A 144 -17.03 9.90 4.95
N CYS A 145 -16.25 10.41 5.91
CA CYS A 145 -16.75 11.32 6.94
C CYS A 145 -17.02 12.71 6.33
N THR A 146 -18.29 13.12 6.34
CA THR A 146 -18.69 14.44 5.79
C THR A 146 -18.58 15.58 6.80
N ASP A 147 -18.38 15.26 8.08
CA ASP A 147 -18.21 16.18 9.20
C ASP A 147 -16.84 15.91 9.88
N GLU A 148 -16.39 16.81 10.76
CA GLU A 148 -15.15 16.59 11.54
C GLU A 148 -15.23 15.27 12.33
N PHE A 149 -14.17 14.45 12.20
CA PHE A 149 -13.96 13.23 12.97
C PHE A 149 -12.70 13.35 13.81
N GLU A 150 -12.69 12.69 14.97
CA GLU A 150 -11.53 12.66 15.85
C GLU A 150 -10.83 11.30 15.72
N VAL A 151 -9.50 11.33 15.60
CA VAL A 151 -8.66 10.12 15.60
C VAL A 151 -7.61 10.23 16.69
N GLU A 152 -7.53 9.20 17.53
CA GLU A 152 -6.46 8.98 18.50
C GLU A 152 -5.64 7.76 18.06
N ARG A 153 -4.34 7.96 17.83
CA ARG A 153 -3.40 6.90 17.43
C ARG A 153 -2.70 6.35 18.66
N HIS A 154 -2.77 5.03 18.85
CA HIS A 154 -2.20 4.34 20.03
C HIS A 154 -0.83 3.72 19.75
N VAL A 155 -0.50 3.53 18.47
CA VAL A 155 0.74 2.94 17.97
C VAL A 155 1.16 3.66 16.69
N GLU A 156 2.42 3.47 16.29
CA GLU A 156 2.93 3.93 15.00
C GLU A 156 3.08 2.77 14.00
N ASP A 157 3.02 3.10 12.70
CA ASP A 157 3.30 2.12 11.66
C ASP A 157 4.75 1.59 11.77
N GLY A 158 4.90 0.26 11.77
CA GLY A 158 6.16 -0.45 11.99
C GLY A 158 6.36 -0.93 13.44
N GLU A 159 5.50 -0.52 14.37
CA GLU A 159 5.51 -1.00 15.74
C GLU A 159 4.96 -2.43 15.85
N ARG A 160 5.50 -3.21 16.79
CA ARG A 160 4.94 -4.53 17.14
C ARG A 160 3.71 -4.36 18.00
N VAL A 161 2.70 -5.17 17.73
CA VAL A 161 1.43 -5.14 18.44
C VAL A 161 1.07 -6.52 18.98
N SER A 162 0.34 -6.53 20.09
CA SER A 162 -0.17 -7.75 20.71
C SER A 162 -1.68 -7.89 20.54
N ALA A 163 -2.18 -9.12 20.60
CA ALA A 163 -3.61 -9.39 20.62
C ALA A 163 -4.33 -8.59 21.72
N GLY A 164 -5.42 -7.92 21.37
CA GLY A 164 -6.20 -7.04 22.24
C GLY A 164 -5.68 -5.60 22.32
N GLN A 165 -4.57 -5.27 21.68
CA GLN A 165 -4.04 -3.91 21.65
C GLN A 165 -4.86 -3.03 20.70
N ARG A 166 -5.28 -1.87 21.21
CA ARG A 166 -5.88 -0.80 20.41
C ARG A 166 -4.81 -0.14 19.53
N LEU A 167 -5.16 0.10 18.28
CA LEU A 167 -4.29 0.69 17.27
C LEU A 167 -4.73 2.13 16.97
N LEU A 168 -6.03 2.29 16.68
CA LEU A 168 -6.69 3.56 16.41
C LEU A 168 -7.99 3.62 17.20
N THR A 169 -8.32 4.81 17.69
CA THR A 169 -9.65 5.12 18.20
C THR A 169 -10.22 6.24 17.36
N VAL A 170 -11.45 6.05 16.88
CA VAL A 170 -12.12 7.01 16.00
C VAL A 170 -13.44 7.39 16.61
N ARG A 171 -13.73 8.69 16.69
CA ARG A 171 -15.03 9.21 17.08
C ARG A 171 -15.62 10.01 15.92
N THR A 172 -16.74 9.54 15.39
CA THR A 172 -17.44 10.16 14.26
C THR A 172 -18.91 9.72 14.25
N ARG A 173 -19.67 10.18 13.25
CA ARG A 173 -21.03 9.68 13.02
C ARG A 173 -21.00 8.17 12.84
N THR A 174 -21.86 7.48 13.58
CA THR A 174 -21.89 6.01 13.59
C THR A 174 -22.11 5.45 12.19
N ARG A 175 -22.88 6.14 11.34
CA ARG A 175 -23.11 5.71 9.96
C ARG A 175 -21.83 5.73 9.13
N ASP A 176 -21.10 6.84 9.16
CA ASP A 176 -19.86 7.01 8.40
C ASP A 176 -18.80 5.97 8.83
N LEU A 177 -18.68 5.75 10.14
CA LEU A 177 -17.74 4.78 10.69
C LEU A 177 -18.02 3.35 10.19
N LEU A 178 -19.29 2.94 10.19
CA LEU A 178 -19.69 1.61 9.74
C LEU A 178 -19.56 1.44 8.22
N THR A 179 -19.87 2.49 7.45
CA THR A 179 -19.68 2.49 5.99
C THR A 179 -18.20 2.41 5.61
N ALA A 180 -17.30 3.07 6.35
CA ALA A 180 -15.87 3.03 6.10
C ALA A 180 -15.18 1.74 6.60
N GLU A 181 -15.82 1.03 7.55
CA GLU A 181 -15.21 -0.05 8.33
C GLU A 181 -14.50 -1.09 7.45
N ARG A 182 -15.23 -1.67 6.49
CA ARG A 182 -14.73 -2.84 5.76
C ARG A 182 -13.57 -2.47 4.84
N SER A 183 -13.68 -1.37 4.12
CA SER A 183 -12.63 -0.87 3.23
C SER A 183 -11.37 -0.47 3.99
N ALA A 184 -11.52 0.21 5.15
CA ALA A 184 -10.41 0.56 6.02
C ALA A 184 -9.71 -0.69 6.59
N LEU A 185 -10.49 -1.65 7.13
CA LEU A 185 -9.94 -2.90 7.68
C LEU A 185 -9.26 -3.76 6.60
N ASN A 186 -9.82 -3.87 5.40
CA ASN A 186 -9.23 -4.69 4.34
C ASN A 186 -7.81 -4.21 3.97
N LEU A 187 -7.62 -2.90 3.87
CA LEU A 187 -6.30 -2.31 3.63
C LEU A 187 -5.39 -2.48 4.85
N LEU A 188 -5.85 -2.09 6.04
CA LEU A 188 -5.05 -2.15 7.27
C LEU A 188 -4.59 -3.58 7.60
N CYS A 189 -5.50 -4.56 7.54
CA CYS A 189 -5.20 -5.98 7.78
C CYS A 189 -4.20 -6.53 6.75
N ARG A 190 -4.36 -6.18 5.46
CA ARG A 190 -3.43 -6.60 4.40
C ARG A 190 -2.02 -6.06 4.65
N LEU A 191 -1.90 -4.76 4.89
CA LEU A 191 -0.62 -4.09 5.05
C LEU A 191 0.07 -4.53 6.34
N SER A 192 -0.67 -4.62 7.45
CA SER A 192 -0.15 -5.16 8.71
C SER A 192 0.30 -6.63 8.57
N GLY A 193 -0.40 -7.42 7.75
CA GLY A 193 0.01 -8.78 7.41
C GLY A 193 1.37 -8.85 6.70
N ILE A 194 1.56 -8.01 5.68
CA ILE A 194 2.83 -7.86 4.94
C ILE A 194 3.96 -7.43 5.89
N ALA A 195 3.72 -6.41 6.72
CA ALA A 195 4.70 -5.92 7.69
C ALA A 195 5.07 -7.02 8.70
N THR A 196 4.09 -7.80 9.16
CA THR A 196 4.28 -8.90 10.11
C THR A 196 5.16 -10.00 9.52
N VAL A 197 4.87 -10.45 8.29
CA VAL A 197 5.72 -11.46 7.61
C VAL A 197 7.12 -10.92 7.38
N THR A 198 7.24 -9.69 6.91
CA THR A 198 8.55 -9.06 6.65
C THR A 198 9.36 -8.94 7.94
N ARG A 199 8.72 -8.62 9.07
CA ARG A 199 9.39 -8.59 10.37
C ARG A 199 9.95 -9.94 10.78
N ARG A 200 9.21 -11.03 10.54
CA ARG A 200 9.71 -12.38 10.82
C ARG A 200 11.00 -12.68 10.03
N TRP A 201 11.08 -12.24 8.78
CA TRP A 201 12.30 -12.36 7.97
C TRP A 201 13.44 -11.51 8.53
N ALA A 202 13.18 -10.22 8.83
CA ALA A 202 14.20 -9.33 9.39
C ALA A 202 14.74 -9.84 10.74
N ASP A 203 13.87 -10.37 11.59
CA ASP A 203 14.25 -10.97 12.88
C ASP A 203 15.13 -12.21 12.70
N GLU A 204 14.74 -13.09 11.77
CA GLU A 204 15.49 -14.31 11.48
C GLU A 204 16.91 -14.00 10.96
N LEU A 205 17.03 -13.02 10.06
CA LEU A 205 18.32 -12.56 9.55
C LEU A 205 19.17 -11.91 10.65
N SER A 206 18.56 -11.09 11.52
CA SER A 206 19.24 -10.46 12.65
C SER A 206 19.74 -11.50 13.67
N ARG A 207 18.93 -12.53 13.92
CA ARG A 207 19.29 -13.66 14.79
C ARG A 207 20.43 -14.49 14.22
N ALA A 208 20.38 -14.77 12.91
CA ALA A 208 21.44 -15.49 12.20
C ALA A 208 22.77 -14.70 12.26
N ALA A 209 22.73 -13.38 12.05
CA ALA A 209 23.88 -12.50 12.17
C ALA A 209 24.51 -12.53 13.56
N SER A 210 23.69 -12.52 14.61
CA SER A 210 24.16 -12.51 16.01
C SER A 210 24.79 -13.83 16.46
N ALA A 211 24.42 -14.95 15.82
CA ALA A 211 24.92 -16.29 16.15
C ALA A 211 26.25 -16.65 15.46
N ALA A 212 26.72 -15.85 14.51
CA ALA A 212 27.97 -16.12 13.81
C ALA A 212 29.19 -15.63 14.61
N ASP A 213 29.99 -16.57 15.14
CA ASP A 213 31.19 -16.33 15.99
C ASP A 213 32.38 -15.63 15.29
N SER A 214 32.21 -15.11 14.08
CA SER A 214 33.28 -14.44 13.33
C SER A 214 32.66 -13.38 12.44
N GLY A 215 33.12 -12.13 12.55
CA GLY A 215 32.51 -10.91 11.98
C GLY A 215 32.40 -10.87 10.45
N THR A 216 31.59 -11.77 9.88
CA THR A 216 31.43 -11.95 8.44
C THR A 216 29.97 -11.74 8.00
N HIS A 217 28.99 -11.61 8.91
CA HIS A 217 27.58 -11.82 8.51
C HIS A 217 26.52 -10.89 9.12
N ALA A 218 26.81 -9.60 9.30
CA ALA A 218 25.86 -8.64 9.90
C ALA A 218 24.98 -7.86 8.91
N GLY A 219 25.02 -8.17 7.60
CA GLY A 219 24.52 -7.26 6.56
C GLY A 219 23.35 -7.73 5.70
N THR A 220 22.96 -9.01 5.70
CA THR A 220 21.93 -9.50 4.78
C THR A 220 20.58 -8.86 5.09
N LEU A 221 19.96 -8.22 4.10
CA LEU A 221 18.65 -7.59 4.23
C LEU A 221 17.60 -8.34 3.42
N VAL A 222 16.40 -8.46 3.97
CA VAL A 222 15.24 -8.95 3.21
C VAL A 222 14.70 -7.83 2.32
N ARG A 223 14.31 -8.19 1.09
CA ARG A 223 13.83 -7.24 0.08
C ARG A 223 12.56 -7.75 -0.60
N ASP A 224 11.69 -6.82 -0.97
CA ASP A 224 10.47 -7.10 -1.74
C ASP A 224 10.74 -7.36 -3.24
N THR A 225 9.66 -7.43 -4.03
CA THR A 225 9.75 -7.52 -5.50
C THR A 225 8.63 -6.69 -6.15
N ARG A 226 8.51 -6.79 -7.48
CA ARG A 226 7.36 -6.26 -8.24
C ARG A 226 6.19 -7.24 -8.35
N LYS A 227 6.25 -8.41 -7.69
CA LYS A 227 5.16 -9.39 -7.60
C LYS A 227 4.14 -8.93 -6.55
N THR A 228 3.53 -7.78 -6.81
CA THR A 228 2.63 -7.06 -5.91
C THR A 228 1.21 -7.16 -6.42
N THR A 229 0.23 -6.86 -5.58
CA THR A 229 -1.16 -6.70 -6.04
C THR A 229 -1.23 -5.50 -7.00
N PRO A 230 -1.90 -5.63 -8.16
CA PRO A 230 -2.15 -4.48 -9.03
C PRO A 230 -2.85 -3.34 -8.27
N GLY A 231 -2.47 -2.09 -8.55
CA GLY A 231 -2.99 -0.90 -7.84
C GLY A 231 -2.35 -0.62 -6.47
N LEU A 232 -1.97 -1.65 -5.70
CA LEU A 232 -1.54 -1.48 -4.31
C LEU A 232 -0.01 -1.47 -4.10
N ARG A 233 0.78 -1.41 -5.17
CA ARG A 233 2.25 -1.56 -5.07
C ARG A 233 2.88 -0.58 -4.07
N ALA A 234 2.49 0.69 -4.08
CA ALA A 234 3.04 1.70 -3.17
C ALA A 234 2.82 1.31 -1.70
N LEU A 235 1.58 0.96 -1.38
CA LEU A 235 1.16 0.60 -0.03
C LEU A 235 1.83 -0.71 0.43
N GLU A 236 1.91 -1.72 -0.44
CA GLU A 236 2.57 -2.99 -0.10
C GLU A 236 4.08 -2.82 0.14
N LYS A 237 4.76 -2.02 -0.69
CA LYS A 237 6.18 -1.69 -0.51
C LYS A 237 6.41 -0.81 0.72
N TYR A 238 5.44 0.02 1.09
CA TYR A 238 5.46 0.74 2.37
C TYR A 238 5.37 -0.24 3.55
N ALA A 239 4.43 -1.19 3.52
CA ALA A 239 4.30 -2.20 4.56
C ALA A 239 5.55 -3.06 4.75
N VAL A 240 6.26 -3.39 3.66
CA VAL A 240 7.58 -4.06 3.73
C VAL A 240 8.58 -3.23 4.55
N ARG A 241 8.66 -1.90 4.30
CA ARG A 241 9.53 -1.01 5.10
C ARG A 241 9.12 -0.98 6.57
N CYS A 242 7.83 -0.91 6.88
CA CYS A 242 7.33 -0.97 8.25
C CYS A 242 7.75 -2.27 8.97
N GLY A 243 7.76 -3.39 8.24
CA GLY A 243 8.27 -4.67 8.72
C GLY A 243 9.80 -4.75 8.89
N GLY A 244 10.55 -3.72 8.53
CA GLY A 244 12.02 -3.71 8.58
C GLY A 244 12.70 -4.35 7.36
N GLY A 245 11.96 -4.57 6.27
CA GLY A 245 12.52 -4.95 4.98
C GLY A 245 12.99 -3.74 4.18
N THR A 246 13.60 -4.01 3.04
CA THR A 246 14.02 -2.99 2.07
C THR A 246 13.25 -3.14 0.75
N ASN A 247 13.17 -2.05 -0.01
CA ASN A 247 12.49 -2.08 -1.29
C ASN A 247 13.49 -2.37 -2.41
N HIS A 248 13.13 -3.29 -3.29
CA HIS A 248 13.68 -3.38 -4.65
C HIS A 248 13.13 -2.22 -5.49
N ARG A 249 13.57 -2.13 -6.75
CA ARG A 249 13.05 -1.16 -7.71
C ARG A 249 11.52 -1.17 -7.73
N PHE A 250 10.94 0.03 -7.82
CA PHE A 250 9.50 0.21 -7.74
C PHE A 250 8.82 -0.11 -9.08
N SER A 251 9.46 0.25 -10.19
CA SER A 251 8.93 0.21 -11.54
C SER A 251 9.93 -0.39 -12.54
N LEU A 252 9.56 -0.42 -13.82
CA LEU A 252 10.49 -0.77 -14.91
C LEU A 252 11.44 0.38 -15.25
N SER A 253 11.14 1.61 -14.85
CA SER A 253 11.94 2.80 -15.18
C SER A 253 13.01 3.14 -14.15
N ASP A 254 12.89 2.68 -12.89
CA ASP A 254 13.83 3.11 -11.84
C ASP A 254 15.20 2.43 -11.92
N ALA A 255 15.22 1.20 -12.39
CA ALA A 255 16.43 0.40 -12.56
C ALA A 255 16.23 -0.62 -13.68
N ALA A 256 17.27 -0.83 -14.48
CA ALA A 256 17.29 -1.90 -15.46
C ALA A 256 17.57 -3.24 -14.76
N LEU A 257 16.80 -4.27 -15.10
CA LEU A 257 17.06 -5.65 -14.67
C LEU A 257 17.14 -6.52 -15.91
N ILE A 258 18.36 -6.90 -16.27
CA ILE A 258 18.64 -7.73 -17.42
C ILE A 258 18.36 -9.18 -17.03
N LYS A 259 17.41 -9.81 -17.72
CA LYS A 259 16.99 -11.21 -17.51
C LYS A 259 17.39 -12.09 -18.68
N ASP A 260 17.26 -13.40 -18.51
CA ASP A 260 17.42 -14.46 -19.53
C ASP A 260 16.92 -14.08 -20.94
N ASN A 261 15.70 -13.55 -21.04
CA ASN A 261 15.07 -13.17 -22.30
C ASN A 261 15.77 -11.97 -22.96
N HIS A 262 16.28 -11.04 -22.16
CA HIS A 262 17.05 -9.90 -22.67
C HIS A 262 18.45 -10.32 -23.11
N VAL A 263 19.08 -11.22 -22.34
CA VAL A 263 20.37 -11.82 -22.70
C VAL A 263 20.28 -12.54 -24.04
N LEU A 264 19.22 -13.33 -24.24
CA LEU A 264 18.96 -14.02 -25.49
C LEU A 264 18.72 -13.03 -26.64
N ALA A 265 17.90 -12.00 -26.43
CA ALA A 265 17.57 -11.00 -27.44
C ALA A 265 18.78 -10.14 -27.86
N ALA A 266 19.66 -9.79 -26.92
CA ALA A 266 20.87 -9.01 -27.17
C ALA A 266 22.04 -9.85 -27.70
N GLY A 267 21.97 -11.18 -27.63
CA GLY A 267 23.04 -12.07 -28.06
C GLY A 267 24.17 -12.24 -27.03
N GLY A 268 23.91 -11.94 -25.75
CA GLY A 268 24.86 -12.14 -24.66
C GLY A 268 24.65 -11.16 -23.50
N VAL A 269 25.10 -11.57 -22.31
CA VAL A 269 24.87 -10.79 -21.08
C VAL A 269 25.66 -9.48 -21.07
N ALA A 270 26.90 -9.53 -21.54
CA ALA A 270 27.76 -8.36 -21.68
C ALA A 270 27.21 -7.37 -22.73
N GLU A 271 26.65 -7.88 -23.83
CA GLU A 271 26.05 -7.04 -24.86
C GLU A 271 24.77 -6.36 -24.35
N ALA A 272 23.90 -7.12 -23.67
CA ALA A 272 22.72 -6.55 -23.02
C ALA A 272 23.09 -5.41 -22.05
N PHE A 273 24.13 -5.60 -21.24
CA PHE A 273 24.62 -4.59 -20.30
C PHE A 273 25.08 -3.32 -21.03
N ARG A 274 25.91 -3.46 -22.07
CA ARG A 274 26.39 -2.31 -22.85
C ARG A 274 25.26 -1.55 -23.53
N LEU A 275 24.28 -2.26 -24.09
CA LEU A 275 23.12 -1.63 -24.73
C LEU A 275 22.32 -0.79 -23.73
N VAL A 276 22.03 -1.32 -22.54
CA VAL A 276 21.35 -0.58 -21.48
C VAL A 276 22.18 0.62 -21.02
N ARG A 277 23.49 0.44 -20.78
CA ARG A 277 24.37 1.51 -20.31
C ARG A 277 24.54 2.63 -21.35
N ALA A 278 24.53 2.29 -22.64
CA ALA A 278 24.63 3.26 -23.74
C ALA A 278 23.36 4.11 -23.87
N GLU A 279 22.18 3.48 -23.77
CA GLU A 279 20.89 4.17 -23.89
C GLU A 279 20.54 4.95 -22.61
N PHE A 280 20.84 4.38 -21.43
CA PHE A 280 20.46 4.92 -20.12
C PHE A 280 21.65 4.98 -19.15
N PRO A 281 22.63 5.89 -19.36
CA PRO A 281 23.88 5.90 -18.63
C PRO A 281 23.74 6.09 -17.11
N GLY A 282 22.70 6.80 -16.66
CA GLY A 282 22.45 7.08 -15.23
C GLY A 282 21.55 6.08 -14.51
N VAL A 283 20.99 5.09 -15.21
CA VAL A 283 20.08 4.11 -14.60
C VAL A 283 20.91 3.00 -13.93
N PRO A 284 20.60 2.61 -12.68
CA PRO A 284 21.20 1.43 -12.06
C PRO A 284 20.90 0.18 -12.88
N ILE A 285 21.88 -0.70 -13.04
CA ILE A 285 21.74 -1.94 -13.81
C ILE A 285 21.99 -3.12 -12.89
N GLU A 286 20.99 -3.96 -12.78
CA GLU A 286 21.06 -5.27 -12.16
C GLU A 286 21.03 -6.35 -13.23
N VAL A 287 21.80 -7.41 -13.04
CA VAL A 287 21.86 -8.53 -13.98
C VAL A 287 21.51 -9.82 -13.28
N GLU A 288 20.53 -10.52 -13.82
CA GLU A 288 20.15 -11.86 -13.40
C GLU A 288 21.08 -12.91 -14.04
N VAL A 289 21.62 -13.79 -13.21
CA VAL A 289 22.46 -14.92 -13.61
C VAL A 289 21.90 -16.21 -13.02
N ASP A 290 21.95 -17.27 -13.82
CA ASP A 290 21.49 -18.61 -13.45
C ASP A 290 22.65 -19.61 -13.28
N ARG A 291 23.88 -19.20 -13.63
CA ARG A 291 25.09 -20.03 -13.53
C ARG A 291 26.32 -19.20 -13.13
N LEU A 292 27.22 -19.82 -12.36
CA LEU A 292 28.45 -19.17 -11.86
C LEU A 292 29.37 -18.62 -12.98
N ASP A 293 29.38 -19.25 -14.16
CA ASP A 293 30.22 -18.83 -15.29
C ASP A 293 29.78 -17.50 -15.93
N GLN A 294 28.57 -17.03 -15.64
CA GLN A 294 28.06 -15.74 -16.10
C GLN A 294 28.50 -14.55 -15.23
N ILE A 295 28.96 -14.79 -13.99
CA ILE A 295 29.30 -13.74 -13.04
C ILE A 295 30.50 -12.90 -13.52
N GLU A 296 31.61 -13.54 -13.89
CA GLU A 296 32.82 -12.80 -14.30
C GLU A 296 32.60 -11.92 -15.55
N PRO A 297 31.91 -12.39 -16.62
CA PRO A 297 31.52 -11.53 -17.73
C PRO A 297 30.71 -10.29 -17.33
N VAL A 298 29.81 -10.44 -16.36
CA VAL A 298 28.95 -9.35 -15.87
C VAL A 298 29.74 -8.35 -15.03
N LEU A 299 30.64 -8.84 -14.17
CA LEU A 299 31.55 -8.00 -13.39
C LEU A 299 32.52 -7.22 -14.29
N ALA A 300 33.01 -7.85 -15.37
CA ALA A 300 33.93 -7.20 -16.31
C ALA A 300 33.31 -5.98 -17.02
N GLU A 301 31.98 -5.94 -17.16
CA GLU A 301 31.24 -4.81 -17.73
C GLU A 301 30.88 -3.74 -16.67
N GLY A 302 31.11 -4.02 -15.38
CA GLY A 302 30.89 -3.08 -14.28
C GLY A 302 29.49 -3.12 -13.67
N ALA A 303 28.87 -4.29 -13.55
CA ALA A 303 27.62 -4.43 -12.82
C ALA A 303 27.81 -4.24 -11.32
N ASP A 304 26.99 -3.37 -10.72
CA ASP A 304 27.03 -3.07 -9.28
C ASP A 304 26.18 -4.03 -8.43
N LEU A 305 25.18 -4.67 -9.05
CA LEU A 305 24.26 -5.61 -8.41
C LEU A 305 24.02 -6.82 -9.33
N ILE A 306 24.16 -8.03 -8.79
CA ILE A 306 23.91 -9.28 -9.50
C ILE A 306 22.86 -10.09 -8.75
N LEU A 307 21.81 -10.49 -9.46
CA LEU A 307 20.75 -11.35 -8.94
C LEU A 307 21.07 -12.81 -9.28
N LEU A 308 21.21 -13.63 -8.25
CA LEU A 308 21.45 -15.07 -8.35
C LEU A 308 20.10 -15.78 -8.39
N ASP A 309 19.65 -16.16 -9.59
CA ASP A 309 18.35 -16.83 -9.76
C ASP A 309 18.44 -18.30 -9.41
N ASN A 310 17.70 -18.69 -8.38
CA ASN A 310 17.51 -20.08 -7.97
C ASN A 310 18.79 -20.82 -7.56
N PHE A 311 19.86 -20.12 -7.20
CA PHE A 311 21.09 -20.71 -6.64
C PHE A 311 20.79 -21.39 -5.30
N THR A 312 21.41 -22.53 -5.05
CA THR A 312 21.46 -23.13 -3.71
C THR A 312 22.37 -22.33 -2.77
N PRO A 313 22.31 -22.53 -1.44
CA PRO A 313 23.24 -21.87 -0.52
C PRO A 313 24.72 -22.14 -0.82
N ASP A 314 25.07 -23.33 -1.29
CA ASP A 314 26.46 -23.69 -1.62
C ASP A 314 26.93 -22.95 -2.88
N GLU A 315 26.08 -22.87 -3.91
CA GLU A 315 26.36 -22.08 -5.11
C GLU A 315 26.40 -20.58 -4.80
N THR A 316 25.54 -20.10 -3.89
CA THR A 316 25.54 -18.72 -3.43
C THR A 316 26.85 -18.39 -2.71
N ALA A 317 27.34 -19.26 -1.83
CA ALA A 317 28.64 -19.09 -1.18
C ALA A 317 29.79 -19.06 -2.20
N ALA A 318 29.75 -19.91 -3.22
CA ALA A 318 30.71 -19.87 -4.32
C ALA A 318 30.64 -18.56 -5.13
N ALA A 319 29.43 -18.04 -5.38
CA ALA A 319 29.21 -16.76 -6.04
C ALA A 319 29.77 -15.60 -5.19
N VAL A 320 29.48 -15.55 -3.89
CA VAL A 320 30.02 -14.55 -2.97
C VAL A 320 31.55 -14.55 -2.98
N ALA A 321 32.17 -15.74 -2.89
CA ALA A 321 33.62 -15.88 -2.95
C ALA A 321 34.20 -15.42 -4.30
N LEU A 322 33.50 -15.68 -5.40
CA LEU A 322 33.92 -15.25 -6.75
C LEU A 322 33.80 -13.73 -6.93
N VAL A 323 32.71 -13.12 -6.47
CA VAL A 323 32.49 -11.67 -6.57
C VAL A 323 33.51 -10.93 -5.72
N ALA A 324 33.84 -11.43 -4.53
CA ALA A 324 34.86 -10.87 -3.65
C ALA A 324 34.68 -9.36 -3.38
N GLY A 325 33.42 -8.94 -3.18
CA GLY A 325 33.05 -7.55 -2.88
C GLY A 325 33.08 -6.58 -4.07
N ARG A 326 33.23 -7.07 -5.30
CA ARG A 326 33.20 -6.24 -6.52
C ARG A 326 31.80 -5.75 -6.92
N ALA A 327 30.76 -6.44 -6.46
CA ALA A 327 29.35 -6.12 -6.67
C ALA A 327 28.54 -6.60 -5.45
N GLN A 328 27.35 -6.04 -5.27
CA GLN A 328 26.36 -6.58 -4.36
C GLN A 328 25.70 -7.82 -4.97
N LEU A 329 25.28 -8.74 -4.11
CA LEU A 329 24.60 -9.96 -4.50
C LEU A 329 23.20 -10.03 -3.90
N GLU A 330 22.24 -10.41 -4.74
CA GLU A 330 20.86 -10.67 -4.33
C GLU A 330 20.50 -12.11 -4.66
N SER A 331 20.12 -12.92 -3.66
CA SER A 331 19.55 -14.24 -3.92
C SER A 331 18.05 -14.11 -4.20
N SER A 332 17.56 -14.79 -5.23
CA SER A 332 16.13 -14.91 -5.50
C SER A 332 15.74 -16.33 -5.87
N GLY A 333 14.47 -16.67 -5.64
CA GLY A 333 13.92 -17.99 -5.94
C GLY A 333 14.18 -19.02 -4.84
N ARG A 334 13.17 -19.85 -4.56
CA ARG A 334 13.23 -20.94 -3.55
C ARG A 334 13.66 -20.51 -2.14
N LEU A 335 13.45 -19.24 -1.80
CA LEU A 335 13.67 -18.69 -0.46
C LEU A 335 12.50 -19.03 0.47
N SER A 336 12.81 -19.45 1.69
CA SER A 336 11.85 -19.66 2.77
C SER A 336 12.45 -19.18 4.09
N LEU A 337 11.60 -18.91 5.09
CA LEU A 337 12.08 -18.49 6.40
C LEU A 337 13.02 -19.55 7.02
N GLU A 338 12.75 -20.83 6.76
CA GLU A 338 13.56 -21.97 7.23
C GLU A 338 14.98 -22.00 6.66
N ASN A 339 15.18 -21.46 5.44
CA ASN A 339 16.49 -21.44 4.79
C ASN A 339 17.17 -20.05 4.81
N ALA A 340 16.47 -19.01 5.30
CA ALA A 340 16.96 -17.64 5.34
C ALA A 340 18.34 -17.52 6.02
N ALA A 341 18.50 -18.12 7.21
CA ALA A 341 19.77 -18.10 7.94
C ALA A 341 20.92 -18.76 7.15
N ARG A 342 20.65 -19.82 6.38
CA ARG A 342 21.66 -20.48 5.55
C ARG A 342 22.12 -19.58 4.41
N TYR A 343 21.21 -18.90 3.74
CA TYR A 343 21.58 -17.93 2.71
C TYR A 343 22.32 -16.73 3.31
N ALA A 344 21.87 -16.20 4.44
CA ALA A 344 22.56 -15.10 5.13
C ALA A 344 24.01 -15.47 5.50
N ALA A 345 24.23 -16.70 5.97
CA ALA A 345 25.56 -17.22 6.30
C ALA A 345 26.51 -17.35 5.09
N THR A 346 26.00 -17.25 3.85
CA THR A 346 26.86 -17.19 2.65
C THR A 346 27.55 -15.84 2.50
N GLY A 347 27.01 -14.78 3.12
CA GLY A 347 27.46 -13.40 2.94
C GLY A 347 26.78 -12.65 1.78
N VAL A 348 25.66 -13.16 1.25
CA VAL A 348 24.82 -12.44 0.29
C VAL A 348 24.24 -11.16 0.91
N ASP A 349 24.13 -10.07 0.14
CA ASP A 349 23.65 -8.77 0.62
C ASP A 349 22.12 -8.74 0.77
N PHE A 350 21.40 -9.34 -0.18
CA PHE A 350 19.94 -9.26 -0.24
C PHE A 350 19.27 -10.62 -0.44
N LEU A 351 18.10 -10.80 0.18
CA LEU A 351 17.16 -11.89 -0.11
C LEU A 351 15.88 -11.30 -0.70
N ALA A 352 15.65 -11.49 -2.01
CA ALA A 352 14.46 -10.99 -2.69
C ALA A 352 13.30 -11.99 -2.59
N VAL A 353 12.35 -11.69 -1.70
CA VAL A 353 11.26 -12.59 -1.33
C VAL A 353 9.95 -12.06 -1.89
N GLY A 354 9.49 -12.65 -3.01
CA GLY A 354 8.20 -12.29 -3.61
C GLY A 354 7.01 -12.52 -2.67
N ALA A 355 7.06 -13.60 -1.89
CA ALA A 355 5.97 -14.02 -1.02
C ALA A 355 5.58 -12.97 0.04
N LEU A 356 6.45 -12.00 0.34
CA LEU A 356 6.14 -10.87 1.22
C LEU A 356 4.96 -10.04 0.74
N THR A 357 4.69 -9.99 -0.57
CA THR A 357 3.64 -9.13 -1.14
C THR A 357 2.51 -9.94 -1.77
N HIS A 358 2.80 -10.91 -2.64
CA HIS A 358 1.75 -11.70 -3.29
C HIS A 358 1.11 -12.81 -2.41
N SER A 359 1.72 -13.18 -1.29
CA SER A 359 1.25 -14.33 -0.49
C SER A 359 1.30 -14.12 1.03
N SER A 360 1.44 -12.89 1.51
CA SER A 360 1.36 -12.63 2.94
C SER A 360 -0.06 -12.86 3.45
N PRO A 361 -0.26 -13.64 4.53
CA PRO A 361 -1.52 -13.63 5.25
C PRO A 361 -1.80 -12.22 5.78
N ILE A 362 -3.07 -11.89 5.94
CA ILE A 362 -3.49 -10.66 6.63
C ILE A 362 -3.17 -10.78 8.13
N LEU A 363 -3.03 -9.64 8.80
CA LEU A 363 -3.11 -9.57 10.26
C LEU A 363 -4.56 -9.31 10.64
N ASP A 364 -5.16 -10.14 11.49
CA ASP A 364 -6.55 -9.95 11.91
C ASP A 364 -6.69 -8.73 12.84
N ILE A 365 -7.43 -7.72 12.38
CA ILE A 365 -7.75 -6.49 13.10
C ILE A 365 -9.25 -6.28 12.97
N GLY A 366 -9.91 -5.98 14.10
CA GLY A 366 -11.34 -5.68 14.12
C GLY A 366 -11.62 -4.23 14.48
N LEU A 367 -12.80 -3.75 14.12
CA LEU A 367 -13.37 -2.51 14.65
C LEU A 367 -14.45 -2.87 15.67
N ASP A 368 -14.30 -2.39 16.90
CA ASP A 368 -15.30 -2.57 17.96
C ASP A 368 -15.86 -1.22 18.39
N LEU A 369 -17.18 -1.05 18.33
CA LEU A 369 -17.83 0.13 18.92
C LEU A 369 -17.80 0.03 20.43
N ARG A 370 -17.46 1.13 21.11
CA ARG A 370 -17.66 1.22 22.55
C ARG A 370 -19.14 1.23 22.87
N ALA A 371 -19.53 0.48 23.90
CA ALA A 371 -20.84 0.68 24.50
C ALA A 371 -20.95 2.14 24.96
N ALA A 372 -22.14 2.71 24.85
CA ALA A 372 -22.41 3.98 25.52
C ALA A 372 -22.23 3.73 27.02
N ASP A 373 -21.12 4.18 27.59
CA ASP A 373 -20.98 4.20 29.04
C ASP A 373 -22.14 5.04 29.60
N ASP A 374 -22.80 4.56 30.66
CA ASP A 374 -23.78 5.28 31.48
C ASP A 374 -23.10 6.47 32.21
N ALA A 375 -22.36 7.31 31.48
CA ALA A 375 -21.59 8.43 31.98
C ALA A 375 -22.46 9.64 32.40
N ASP A 376 -23.79 9.55 32.24
CA ASP A 376 -24.76 10.56 32.69
C ASP A 376 -25.50 10.16 33.99
N ALA A 377 -25.22 8.99 34.58
CA ALA A 377 -25.92 8.53 35.78
C ALA A 377 -25.30 8.95 37.12
N THR A 378 -24.13 9.62 37.12
CA THR A 378 -23.43 9.99 38.38
C THR A 378 -23.48 11.47 38.75
N ASP A 379 -24.08 12.36 37.94
CA ASP A 379 -24.18 13.80 38.26
C ASP A 379 -25.56 14.24 38.79
N ALA A 380 -26.45 13.29 39.13
CA ALA A 380 -27.80 13.59 39.64
C ALA A 380 -28.03 13.23 41.12
N THR A 381 -27.00 12.80 41.86
CA THR A 381 -27.12 12.44 43.29
C THR A 381 -26.12 13.14 44.21
N GLU A 382 -25.81 14.41 43.97
CA GLU A 382 -25.19 15.27 45.00
C GLU A 382 -25.80 16.67 45.00
N THR A 383 -27.10 16.76 45.34
CA THR A 383 -27.65 18.05 45.80
C THR A 383 -28.79 17.88 46.82
N THR A 384 -28.58 17.08 47.87
CA THR A 384 -29.32 17.27 49.13
C THR A 384 -28.47 16.81 50.31
N GLY A 385 -27.82 17.75 50.99
CA GLY A 385 -27.23 17.45 52.29
C GLY A 385 -26.28 18.51 52.83
N ALA A 386 -26.71 19.18 53.90
CA ALA A 386 -25.89 19.81 54.95
C ALA A 386 -25.39 21.24 54.74
N THR A 387 -26.21 22.19 55.18
CA THR A 387 -25.84 23.23 56.18
C THR A 387 -27.04 23.30 57.15
N GLY A 388 -26.95 23.19 58.48
CA GLY A 388 -25.94 23.66 59.42
C GLY A 388 -26.57 24.80 60.23
N GLY A 389 -27.19 24.51 61.38
CA GLY A 389 -27.83 25.52 62.23
C GLY A 389 -28.15 25.03 63.64
N HIS A 390 -27.38 25.54 64.60
CA HIS A 390 -27.54 25.39 66.06
C HIS A 390 -28.91 25.83 66.59
N HIS A 391 -29.39 25.21 67.69
CA HIS A 391 -29.61 25.91 68.97
C HIS A 391 -30.10 24.95 70.09
N GLU A 392 -29.68 25.31 71.30
CA GLU A 392 -29.88 24.72 72.64
C GLU A 392 -31.33 24.72 73.19
N GLU A 393 -31.51 23.85 74.19
CA GLU A 393 -32.30 23.95 75.44
C GLU A 393 -33.85 24.12 75.46
N THR A 394 -34.48 23.05 75.96
CA THR A 394 -35.48 22.92 77.07
C THR A 394 -36.69 23.84 77.26
N ASP A 395 -37.79 23.17 77.65
CA ASP A 395 -38.96 23.56 78.46
C ASP A 395 -39.98 24.56 77.89
N TYR A 396 -41.12 24.07 77.39
CA TYR A 396 -42.39 23.87 78.13
C TYR A 396 -43.48 23.28 77.21
#